data_AF-A0AAJ2NSP5-F1
#
_entry.id   AF-A0AAJ2NSP5-F1
#
_cell.length_a   1.000
_cell.length_b   1.000
_cell.length_c   1.000
_cell.angle_alpha   90.00
_cell.angle_beta   90.00
_cell.angle_gamma   90.00
#
_symmetry.space_group_name_H-M   'P 1'
#
loop_
_entity.id
_entity.type
_entity.pdbx_description
1 polymer ?
#
loop_
_entity_poly.entity_id
_entity_poly.type
_entity_poly.pdbx_seq_one_letter_code
_entity_poly.pdbx_strand_id
1 'polypeptide(L)'
;YCVMYQIGALEIFTDLYNQPIQHVKPHGALYNIAAEKLDIAEAIAEAVYQTVPDAYLFGLANGELLKAGEKIGLKIASEAFADRQYTDEGRLSSRLQPNAVLKSS
;
A
#
# COMPACT_ATOMS: atom_id res chain seq x y z
N TYR A 1 15.11 2.05 -1.84
CA TYR A 1 15.54 3.09 -0.90
C TYR A 1 14.55 4.24 -0.68
N CYS A 2 13.83 4.76 -1.68
CA CYS A 2 12.87 5.87 -1.46
C CYS A 2 11.80 5.55 -0.40
N VAL A 3 11.23 4.34 -0.41
CA VAL A 3 10.23 3.89 0.58
C VAL A 3 10.82 3.85 1.99
N MET A 4 12.00 3.22 2.17
CA MET A 4 12.69 3.17 3.47
C MET A 4 12.96 4.57 4.02
N TYR A 5 13.40 5.51 3.16
CA TYR A 5 13.66 6.89 3.58
C TYR A 5 12.40 7.55 4.13
N GLN A 6 11.25 7.40 3.45
CA GLN A 6 9.98 7.98 3.89
C GLN A 6 9.50 7.37 5.21
N ILE A 7 9.66 6.05 5.38
CA ILE A 7 9.29 5.36 6.62
C ILE A 7 10.18 5.85 7.77
N GLY A 8 11.50 5.80 7.61
CA GLY A 8 12.44 6.23 8.65
C GLY A 8 12.30 7.71 9.01
N ALA A 9 12.00 8.58 8.02
CA ALA A 9 11.72 9.99 8.28
C ALA A 9 10.48 10.18 9.16
N LEU A 10 9.44 9.36 9.01
CA LEU A 10 8.25 9.39 9.86
C LEU A 10 8.53 8.76 11.24
N GLU A 11 9.24 7.63 11.26
CA GLU A 11 9.55 6.83 12.46
C GLU A 11 10.21 7.68 13.56
N ILE A 12 11.14 8.56 13.19
CA ILE A 12 11.79 9.50 14.12
C ILE A 12 10.75 10.33 14.89
N PHE A 13 9.68 10.80 14.23
CA PHE A 13 8.64 11.56 14.91
C PHE A 13 7.78 10.67 15.79
N THR A 14 7.49 9.44 15.35
CA THR A 14 6.59 8.55 16.08
C THR A 14 7.26 8.00 17.35
N ASP A 15 8.58 7.79 17.29
CA ASP A 15 9.42 7.41 18.43
C ASP A 15 9.43 8.46 19.55
N LEU A 16 9.43 9.76 19.19
CA LEU A 16 9.36 10.86 20.18
C LEU A 16 8.10 10.78 21.06
N TYR A 17 7.04 10.14 20.57
CA TYR A 17 5.77 9.98 21.27
C TYR A 17 5.51 8.54 21.74
N ASN A 18 6.48 7.64 21.64
CA ASN A 18 6.33 6.21 21.94
C ASN A 18 5.12 5.59 21.20
N GLN A 19 4.89 6.00 19.96
CA GLN A 19 3.86 5.44 19.10
C GLN A 19 4.57 4.77 17.93
N PRO A 20 4.63 3.43 17.83
CA PRO A 20 5.26 2.79 16.67
C PRO A 20 4.40 2.99 15.41
N ILE A 21 5.03 2.94 14.24
CA ILE A 21 4.32 2.91 12.95
C ILE A 21 3.46 1.63 12.89
N GLN A 22 2.14 1.81 12.86
CA GLN A 22 1.20 0.69 12.86
C GLN A 22 1.03 0.06 11.46
N HIS A 23 1.18 0.85 10.41
CA HIS A 23 1.00 0.38 9.05
C HIS A 23 1.75 1.22 8.02
N VAL A 24 1.99 0.62 6.84
CA VAL A 24 2.49 1.29 5.65
C VAL A 24 1.50 1.07 4.52
N LYS A 25 1.12 2.16 3.84
CA LYS A 25 0.29 2.14 2.66
C LYS A 25 0.92 2.99 1.56
N PRO A 26 1.35 2.41 0.43
CA PRO A 26 1.85 3.19 -0.69
C PRO A 26 0.81 4.21 -1.16
N HIS A 27 1.27 5.37 -1.65
CA HIS A 27 0.38 6.45 -2.06
C HIS A 27 0.25 6.56 -3.58
N GLY A 28 -0.94 6.91 -4.06
CA GLY A 28 -1.19 7.39 -5.42
C GLY A 28 -0.73 6.42 -6.52
N ALA A 29 0.07 6.92 -7.46
CA ALA A 29 0.54 6.12 -8.59
C ALA A 29 1.38 4.91 -8.15
N LEU A 30 2.16 5.04 -7.07
CA LEU A 30 2.98 3.95 -6.54
C LEU A 30 2.10 2.79 -6.05
N TYR A 31 0.97 3.10 -5.39
CA TYR A 31 0.00 2.09 -4.97
C TYR A 31 -0.55 1.30 -6.15
N ASN A 32 -1.00 2.00 -7.19
CA ASN A 32 -1.59 1.35 -8.36
C ASN A 32 -0.56 0.50 -9.11
N ILE A 33 0.69 1.00 -9.25
CA ILE A 33 1.77 0.24 -9.88
C ILE A 33 2.11 -1.01 -9.05
N ALA A 34 2.20 -0.88 -7.73
CA ALA A 34 2.51 -1.99 -6.83
C ALA A 34 1.39 -3.04 -6.76
N ALA A 35 0.16 -2.68 -7.09
CA ALA A 35 -0.93 -3.65 -7.20
C ALA A 35 -0.75 -4.61 -8.38
N GLU A 36 0.03 -4.23 -9.41
CA GLU A 36 0.16 -4.98 -10.68
C GLU A 36 1.58 -5.48 -10.96
N LYS A 37 2.62 -4.74 -10.54
CA LYS A 37 4.02 -5.03 -10.87
C LYS A 37 4.73 -5.71 -9.71
N LEU A 38 5.07 -6.98 -9.89
CA LEU A 38 5.71 -7.82 -8.88
C LEU A 38 7.05 -7.26 -8.40
N ASP A 39 7.91 -6.79 -9.31
CA ASP A 39 9.23 -6.24 -8.97
C ASP A 39 9.13 -5.01 -8.05
N ILE A 40 8.17 -4.12 -8.33
CA ILE A 40 7.88 -2.95 -7.50
C ILE A 40 7.24 -3.37 -6.17
N ALA A 41 6.32 -4.33 -6.20
CA ALA A 41 5.68 -4.88 -5.01
C ALA A 41 6.71 -5.49 -4.04
N GLU A 42 7.63 -6.33 -4.54
CA GLU A 42 8.70 -6.95 -3.76
C GLU A 42 9.64 -5.88 -3.18
N ALA A 43 10.03 -4.89 -3.97
CA ALA A 43 10.89 -3.80 -3.47
C ALA A 43 10.22 -2.96 -2.36
N ILE A 44 8.90 -2.75 -2.42
CA ILE A 44 8.15 -2.06 -1.35
C ILE A 44 8.03 -2.96 -0.12
N ALA A 45 7.65 -4.22 -0.29
CA ALA A 45 7.51 -5.16 0.82
C ALA A 45 8.84 -5.34 1.56
N GLU A 46 9.94 -5.54 0.84
CA GLU A 46 11.28 -5.64 1.43
C GLU A 46 11.67 -4.36 2.18
N ALA A 47 11.38 -3.19 1.62
CA ALA A 47 11.61 -1.92 2.32
C ALA A 47 10.85 -1.84 3.64
N VAL A 48 9.57 -2.24 3.67
CA VAL A 48 8.76 -2.26 4.88
C VAL A 48 9.28 -3.26 5.90
N TYR A 49 9.63 -4.47 5.46
CA TYR A 49 10.18 -5.51 6.34
C TYR A 49 11.50 -5.10 6.98
N GLN A 50 12.37 -4.41 6.23
CA GLN A 50 13.67 -3.97 6.74
C GLN A 50 13.57 -2.79 7.72
N THR A 51 12.52 -1.95 7.62
CA THR A 51 12.38 -0.77 8.48
C THR A 51 11.42 -0.98 9.63
N VAL A 52 10.22 -1.51 9.36
CA VAL A 52 9.11 -1.62 10.34
C VAL A 52 8.43 -3.00 10.22
N PRO A 53 9.13 -4.11 10.53
CA PRO A 53 8.65 -5.48 10.24
C PRO A 53 7.33 -5.85 10.94
N ASP A 54 6.98 -5.17 12.04
CA ASP A 54 5.75 -5.41 12.78
C ASP A 54 4.51 -4.68 12.24
N ALA A 55 4.71 -3.73 11.32
CA ALA A 55 3.65 -2.92 10.74
C ALA A 55 2.81 -3.71 9.73
N TYR A 56 1.54 -3.34 9.60
CA TYR A 56 0.68 -3.87 8.53
C TYR A 56 1.03 -3.25 7.17
N LEU A 57 1.19 -4.07 6.15
CA LEU A 57 1.27 -3.62 4.76
C LEU A 57 -0.14 -3.57 4.15
N PHE A 58 -0.60 -2.37 3.83
CA PHE A 58 -1.87 -2.15 3.13
C PHE A 58 -1.68 -2.18 1.62
N GLY A 59 -2.60 -2.87 0.95
CA GLY A 59 -2.61 -3.00 -0.51
C GLY A 59 -3.99 -3.39 -1.01
N LEU A 60 -4.15 -3.31 -2.33
CA LEU A 60 -5.39 -3.70 -2.98
C LEU A 60 -5.61 -5.20 -2.82
N ALA A 61 -6.85 -5.59 -2.50
CA ALA A 61 -7.21 -7.01 -2.41
C ALA A 61 -6.78 -7.78 -3.68
N ASN A 62 -6.15 -8.95 -3.48
CA ASN A 62 -5.58 -9.81 -4.53
C ASN A 62 -4.44 -9.20 -5.37
N GLY A 63 -3.95 -7.99 -5.04
CA GLY A 63 -2.85 -7.33 -5.75
C GLY A 63 -1.46 -7.91 -5.43
N GLU A 64 -0.48 -7.65 -6.30
CA GLU A 64 0.89 -8.15 -6.15
C GLU A 64 1.57 -7.68 -4.85
N LEU A 65 1.25 -6.47 -4.37
CA LEU A 65 1.79 -5.95 -3.11
C LEU A 65 1.47 -6.83 -1.89
N LEU A 66 0.24 -7.34 -1.79
CA LEU A 66 -0.14 -8.19 -0.65
C LEU A 66 0.52 -9.56 -0.75
N LYS A 67 0.62 -10.13 -1.96
CA LYS A 67 1.33 -11.38 -2.21
C LYS A 67 2.81 -11.26 -1.85
N ALA A 68 3.46 -10.16 -2.24
CA ALA A 68 4.85 -9.89 -1.92
C ALA A 68 5.08 -9.73 -0.40
N GLY A 69 4.19 -9.02 0.30
CA GLY A 69 4.24 -8.88 1.75
C GLY A 69 4.07 -10.21 2.48
N GLU A 70 3.06 -11.00 2.11
CA GLU A 70 2.79 -12.32 2.69
C GLU A 70 3.96 -13.28 2.47
N LYS A 71 4.55 -13.29 1.27
CA LYS A 71 5.70 -14.13 0.91
C LYS A 71 6.90 -13.95 1.84
N ILE A 72 7.11 -12.73 2.36
CA ILE A 72 8.22 -12.41 3.27
C ILE A 72 7.80 -12.33 4.74
N GLY A 73 6.55 -12.70 5.06
CA GLY A 73 6.05 -12.80 6.43
C GLY A 73 5.55 -11.49 7.04
N LEU A 74 5.27 -10.46 6.25
CA LEU A 74 4.61 -9.25 6.75
C LEU A 74 3.15 -9.51 7.11
N LYS A 75 2.65 -8.77 8.10
CA LYS A 75 1.21 -8.67 8.34
C LYS A 75 0.59 -7.88 7.19
N ILE A 76 -0.42 -8.41 6.54
CA ILE A 76 -1.08 -7.76 5.41
C ILE A 76 -2.49 -7.29 5.78
N ALA A 77 -2.93 -6.20 5.16
CA ALA A 77 -4.30 -5.69 5.27
C ALA A 77 -4.85 -5.37 3.87
N SER A 78 -5.89 -6.10 3.48
CA SER A 78 -6.61 -5.85 2.23
C SER A 78 -7.47 -4.60 2.35
N GLU A 79 -7.25 -3.63 1.46
CA GLU A 79 -8.03 -2.41 1.38
C GLU A 79 -9.12 -2.51 0.31
N ALA A 80 -10.30 -1.98 0.65
CA ALA A 80 -11.40 -1.75 -0.29
C ALA A 80 -11.85 -0.29 -0.20
N PHE A 81 -12.19 0.26 -1.36
CA PHE A 81 -12.68 1.63 -1.58
C PHE A 81 -14.16 1.57 -1.97
N ALA A 82 -15.03 2.17 -1.16
CA ALA A 82 -16.48 2.18 -1.41
C ALA A 82 -16.91 3.23 -2.44
N ASP A 83 -16.11 4.27 -2.64
CA ASP A 83 -16.37 5.43 -3.50
C ASP A 83 -15.77 5.30 -4.90
N ARG A 84 -15.10 4.17 -5.19
CA ARG A 84 -14.38 3.95 -6.43
C ARG A 84 -15.05 2.88 -7.26
N GLN A 85 -15.08 3.13 -8.56
CA GLN A 85 -15.44 2.10 -9.52
C GLN A 85 -14.28 1.12 -9.67
N TYR A 86 -14.62 -0.17 -9.77
CA TYR A 86 -13.68 -1.24 -10.05
C TYR A 86 -13.80 -1.70 -11.50
N THR A 87 -12.70 -2.20 -12.05
CA THR A 87 -12.72 -3.02 -13.26
C THR A 87 -13.23 -4.42 -12.91
N ASP A 88 -13.60 -5.20 -13.92
CA ASP A 88 -14.08 -6.58 -13.73
C ASP A 88 -13.00 -7.48 -13.10
N GLU A 89 -11.72 -7.09 -13.18
CA GLU A 89 -10.60 -7.77 -12.51
C GLU A 89 -10.36 -7.29 -11.08
N GLY A 90 -11.27 -6.49 -10.50
CA GLY A 90 -11.16 -6.00 -9.12
C GLY A 90 -10.12 -4.90 -8.92
N ARG A 91 -9.70 -4.22 -10.00
CA ARG A 91 -8.76 -3.09 -9.92
C ARG A 91 -9.48 -1.76 -9.85
N LEU A 92 -8.82 -0.73 -9.30
CA LEU A 92 -9.39 0.61 -9.26
C LEU A 92 -9.38 1.25 -10.66
N SER A 93 -10.56 1.66 -11.13
CA SER A 93 -10.68 2.36 -12.42
C SER A 93 -9.84 3.64 -12.45
N SER A 94 -9.22 3.91 -13.61
CA SER A 94 -8.41 5.10 -13.82
C SER A 94 -9.20 6.37 -13.53
N ARG A 95 -8.58 7.33 -12.82
CA ARG A 95 -9.20 8.63 -12.48
C ARG A 95 -9.58 9.48 -13.70
N LEU A 96 -9.03 9.17 -14.87
CA LEU A 96 -9.33 9.87 -16.12
C LEU A 96 -10.62 9.38 -16.77
N GLN A 97 -11.20 8.26 -16.30
CA GLN A 97 -12.47 7.78 -16.84
C GLN A 97 -13.67 8.54 -16.26
N PRO A 98 -14.69 8.85 -17.09
CA PRO A 98 -15.98 9.32 -16.59
C PRO A 98 -16.50 8.34 -15.53
N ASN A 99 -16.98 8.84 -14.38
CA ASN A 99 -17.51 8.05 -13.25
C ASN A 99 -16.50 7.24 -12.40
N ALA A 100 -15.19 7.48 -12.54
CA ALA A 100 -14.16 6.81 -11.72
C ALA A 100 -14.27 7.02 -10.20
N VAL A 101 -15.05 8.03 -9.79
CA VAL A 101 -15.41 8.33 -8.40
C VAL A 101 -16.93 8.46 -8.33
N LEU A 102 -17.56 7.69 -7.44
CA LEU A 102 -18.98 7.80 -7.13
C LEU A 102 -19.21 9.11 -6.39
N LYS A 103 -20.02 10.00 -6.97
CA LYS A 103 -20.50 11.20 -6.29
C LYS A 103 -21.92 10.92 -5.78
N SER A 104 -22.18 11.24 -4.53
CA SER A 104 -23.56 11.34 -4.04
C SER A 104 -24.29 12.44 -4.82
N SER A 105 -25.51 12.12 -5.26
CA SER A 105 -26.47 13.04 -5.89
C SER A 105 -26.80 14.23 -5.01
#